data_AF-A0A4E0QSQ0-F1
#
_entry.id   AF-A0A4E0QSQ0-F1
#
_cell.length_a   1.000
_cell.length_b   1.000
_cell.length_c   1.000
_cell.angle_alpha   90.00
_cell.angle_beta   90.00
_cell.angle_gamma   90.00
#
_symmetry.space_group_name_H-M   'P 1'
#
loop_
_entity.id
_entity.type
_entity.pdbx_description
1 polymer ?
#
loop_
_entity_poly.entity_id
_entity_poly.type
_entity_poly.pdbx_seq_one_letter_code
_entity_poly.pdbx_strand_id
1 'polypeptide(L)'
;MAVTLGIRRKKMMNEKIWEKLCNAELKFYEYRMEFTQKIPHNDKVSIFKKGLHKTSQRGTTLRTLLISDDTIKRDLFFELVDLASVSHSDIELCREVIKSINQRDWVISNIEHCVSNILCHATDEEYRRIAELYLELDKVLLKKHIHRALRHQEMDVNEVGQDFQKYVGYIRQYEQNAA
;
A
#
# COMPACT_ATOMS: atom_id res chain seq x y z
N MET A 1 -9.47 48.93 16.22
CA MET A 1 -8.18 48.42 16.75
C MET A 1 -8.24 46.99 17.28
N ALA A 2 -9.32 46.53 17.96
CA ALA A 2 -9.40 45.17 18.50
C ALA A 2 -9.41 44.04 17.45
N VAL A 3 -10.05 44.25 16.29
CA VAL A 3 -10.12 43.27 15.19
C VAL A 3 -8.72 43.00 14.60
N THR A 4 -7.92 44.05 14.42
CA THR A 4 -6.55 43.95 13.87
C THR A 4 -5.59 43.20 14.81
N LEU A 5 -5.74 43.36 16.12
CA LEU A 5 -4.98 42.62 17.13
C LEU A 5 -5.37 41.13 17.19
N GLY A 6 -6.65 40.80 17.04
CA GLY A 6 -7.14 39.42 16.98
C GLY A 6 -6.63 38.65 15.76
N ILE A 7 -6.61 39.30 14.58
CA ILE A 7 -6.07 38.73 13.34
C ILE A 7 -4.55 38.48 13.48
N ARG A 8 -3.80 39.44 14.04
CA ARG A 8 -2.36 39.30 14.27
C ARG A 8 -2.05 38.17 15.26
N ARG A 9 -2.83 38.01 16.32
CA ARG A 9 -2.68 36.92 17.31
C ARG A 9 -2.96 35.54 16.71
N LYS A 10 -4.01 35.41 15.90
CA LYS A 10 -4.35 34.16 15.19
C LYS A 10 -3.27 33.77 14.17
N LYS A 11 -2.75 34.75 13.42
CA LYS A 11 -1.64 34.54 12.48
C LYS A 11 -0.38 34.01 13.18
N MET A 12 0.03 34.65 14.27
CA MET A 12 1.19 34.19 15.08
C MET A 12 0.96 32.80 15.70
N MET A 13 -0.27 32.46 16.09
CA MET A 13 -0.59 31.13 16.62
C MET A 13 -0.47 30.05 15.54
N ASN A 14 -0.96 30.32 14.32
CA ASN A 14 -0.84 29.41 13.19
C ASN A 14 0.64 29.18 12.82
N GLU A 15 1.45 30.23 12.79
CA GLU A 15 2.90 30.15 12.53
C GLU A 15 3.61 29.28 13.59
N LYS A 16 3.26 29.41 14.87
CA LYS A 16 3.81 28.57 15.94
C LYS A 16 3.38 27.10 15.83
N ILE A 17 2.15 26.82 15.39
CA ILE A 17 1.69 25.45 15.17
C ILE A 17 2.47 24.83 14.00
N TRP A 18 2.63 25.59 12.91
CA TRP A 18 3.42 25.17 11.76
C TRP A 18 4.88 24.87 12.13
N GLU A 19 5.52 25.76 12.89
CA GLU A 19 6.89 25.55 13.38
C GLU A 19 7.03 24.28 14.24
N LYS A 20 6.03 23.99 15.10
CA LYS A 20 6.00 22.74 15.86
C LYS A 20 5.90 21.51 14.97
N LEU A 21 5.13 21.57 13.88
CA LEU A 21 5.04 20.49 12.91
C LEU A 21 6.37 20.27 12.20
N CYS A 22 7.01 21.32 11.69
CA CYS A 22 8.33 21.23 11.06
C CYS A 22 9.39 20.65 12.01
N ASN A 23 9.40 21.09 13.27
CA ASN A 23 10.33 20.58 14.27
C ASN A 23 10.07 19.10 14.63
N ALA A 24 8.81 18.68 14.67
CA ALA A 24 8.46 17.27 14.86
C ALA A 24 8.89 16.43 13.65
N GLU A 25 8.76 16.96 12.44
CA GLU A 25 9.20 16.29 11.22
C GLU A 25 10.72 16.12 11.18
N LEU A 26 11.48 17.16 11.52
CA LEU A 26 12.95 17.09 11.64
C LEU A 26 13.39 16.00 12.62
N LYS A 27 12.79 15.96 13.82
CA LYS A 27 13.06 14.89 14.80
C LYS A 27 12.68 13.51 14.28
N PHE A 28 11.56 13.40 13.57
CA PHE A 28 11.17 12.16 12.92
C PHE A 28 12.22 11.71 11.91
N TYR A 29 12.73 12.61 11.04
CA TYR A 29 13.81 12.29 10.12
C TYR A 29 15.06 11.79 10.84
N GLU A 30 15.50 12.48 11.89
CA GLU A 30 16.66 12.09 12.70
C GLU A 30 16.50 10.67 13.26
N TYR A 31 15.39 10.41 13.97
CA TYR A 31 15.14 9.09 14.56
C TYR A 31 14.94 8.00 13.50
N ARG A 32 14.36 8.34 12.34
CA ARG A 32 14.19 7.41 11.23
C ARG A 32 15.53 6.99 10.63
N MET A 33 16.45 7.94 10.45
CA MET A 33 17.81 7.66 9.99
C MET A 33 18.58 6.82 11.01
N GLU A 34 18.48 7.18 12.29
CA GLU A 34 19.09 6.42 13.38
C GLU A 34 18.57 4.97 13.42
N PHE A 35 17.26 4.78 13.35
CA PHE A 35 16.63 3.46 13.33
C PHE A 35 17.13 2.62 12.15
N THR A 36 17.16 3.20 10.95
CA THR A 36 17.53 2.49 9.72
C THR A 36 19.00 2.04 9.75
N GLN A 37 19.88 2.88 10.31
CA GLN A 37 21.33 2.66 10.34
C GLN A 37 21.79 1.78 11.52
N LYS A 38 21.19 1.93 12.71
CA LYS A 38 21.70 1.30 13.93
C LYS A 38 21.03 -0.03 14.28
N ILE A 39 19.78 -0.24 13.86
CA ILE A 39 19.05 -1.45 14.22
C ILE A 39 19.39 -2.58 13.24
N PRO A 40 19.75 -3.80 13.73
CA PRO A 40 20.01 -4.95 12.88
C PRO A 40 18.80 -5.35 12.02
N HIS A 41 19.06 -5.98 10.86
CA HIS A 41 18.01 -6.38 9.90
C HIS A 41 16.85 -7.15 10.52
N ASN A 42 17.15 -8.26 11.23
CA ASN A 42 16.12 -9.11 11.83
C ASN A 42 15.26 -8.38 12.87
N ASP A 43 15.89 -7.48 13.65
CA ASP A 43 15.20 -6.66 14.63
C ASP A 43 14.32 -5.62 13.94
N LYS A 44 14.79 -5.00 12.84
CA LYS A 44 13.99 -4.10 12.00
C LYS A 44 12.74 -4.80 11.48
N VAL A 45 12.89 -6.00 10.90
CA VAL A 45 11.75 -6.80 10.39
C VAL A 45 10.74 -7.08 11.51
N SER A 46 11.20 -7.53 12.69
CA SER A 46 10.34 -7.81 13.84
C SER A 46 9.59 -6.56 14.34
N ILE A 47 10.28 -5.42 14.42
CA ILE A 47 9.70 -4.15 14.86
C ILE A 47 8.68 -3.64 13.83
N PHE A 48 9.03 -3.65 12.55
CA PHE A 48 8.11 -3.22 11.49
C PHE A 48 6.89 -4.12 11.40
N LYS A 49 7.04 -5.45 11.49
CA LYS A 49 5.90 -6.36 11.52
C LYS A 49 4.92 -5.99 12.64
N LYS A 50 5.41 -5.75 13.86
CA LYS A 50 4.58 -5.29 14.99
C LYS A 50 3.95 -3.91 14.71
N GLY A 51 4.71 -3.01 14.11
CA GLY A 51 4.25 -1.65 13.77
C GLY A 51 3.14 -1.64 12.72
N LEU A 52 3.20 -2.52 11.71
CA LEU A 52 2.18 -2.68 10.67
C LEU A 52 0.82 -3.10 11.26
N HIS A 53 0.83 -3.96 12.27
CA HIS A 53 -0.39 -4.42 12.96
C HIS A 53 -0.90 -3.48 14.06
N LYS A 54 -0.23 -2.35 14.32
CA LYS A 54 -0.66 -1.36 15.32
C LYS A 54 -1.04 -0.06 14.66
N THR A 55 -2.33 0.28 14.64
CA THR A 55 -2.88 1.47 13.95
C THR A 55 -2.14 2.77 14.31
N SER A 56 -1.74 2.96 15.57
CA SER A 56 -0.99 4.16 16.00
C SER A 56 0.47 4.21 15.54
N GLN A 57 1.02 3.12 15.01
CA GLN A 57 2.41 3.00 14.54
C GLN A 57 2.50 2.71 13.04
N ARG A 58 1.41 2.27 12.40
CA ARG A 58 1.40 1.84 10.99
C ARG A 58 1.91 2.92 10.05
N GLY A 59 1.39 4.14 10.15
CA GLY A 59 1.83 5.24 9.30
C GLY A 59 3.33 5.58 9.47
N THR A 60 3.87 5.51 10.68
CA THR A 60 5.32 5.70 10.93
C THR A 60 6.13 4.57 10.32
N THR A 61 5.64 3.33 10.48
CA THR A 61 6.26 2.11 9.97
C THR A 61 6.37 2.16 8.45
N LEU A 62 5.27 2.43 7.76
CA LEU A 62 5.21 2.48 6.31
C LEU A 62 6.08 3.61 5.72
N ARG A 63 6.05 4.82 6.31
CA ARG A 63 6.94 5.94 5.92
C ARG A 63 8.43 5.65 6.14
N THR A 64 8.74 4.70 7.02
CA THR A 64 10.12 4.24 7.23
C THR A 64 10.48 3.13 6.25
N LEU A 65 9.55 2.22 5.97
CA LEU A 65 9.73 1.16 4.97
C LEU A 65 10.02 1.73 3.57
N LEU A 66 9.41 2.85 3.19
CA LEU A 66 9.67 3.51 1.90
C LEU A 66 11.16 3.79 1.63
N ILE A 67 11.94 4.09 2.67
CA ILE A 67 13.38 4.37 2.56
C ILE A 67 14.26 3.20 3.01
N SER A 68 13.65 2.08 3.40
CA SER A 68 14.38 0.90 3.88
C SER A 68 14.83 0.02 2.71
N ASP A 69 15.76 -0.89 2.99
CA ASP A 69 16.26 -1.85 2.01
C ASP A 69 15.15 -2.79 1.49
N ASP A 70 15.26 -3.18 0.21
CA ASP A 70 14.29 -4.09 -0.42
C ASP A 70 14.26 -5.48 0.22
N THR A 71 15.32 -5.90 0.90
CA THR A 71 15.31 -7.14 1.70
C THR A 71 14.25 -7.09 2.79
N ILE A 72 14.18 -5.98 3.54
CA ILE A 72 13.20 -5.79 4.61
C ILE A 72 11.78 -5.75 4.06
N LYS A 73 11.58 -5.03 2.95
CA LYS A 73 10.25 -4.95 2.30
C LYS A 73 9.78 -6.32 1.82
N ARG A 74 10.69 -7.13 1.28
CA ARG A 74 10.40 -8.51 0.83
C ARG A 74 10.08 -9.45 1.99
N ASP A 75 10.79 -9.32 3.12
CA ASP A 75 10.50 -10.11 4.33
C ASP A 75 9.14 -9.79 4.95
N LEU A 76 8.59 -8.60 4.66
CA LEU A 76 7.29 -8.11 5.13
C LEU A 76 6.23 -8.09 4.01
N PHE A 77 6.52 -8.72 2.88
CA PHE A 77 5.72 -8.56 1.67
C PHE A 77 4.29 -9.06 1.84
N PHE A 78 4.11 -10.17 2.56
CA PHE A 78 2.79 -10.70 2.86
C PHE A 78 1.94 -9.71 3.65
N GLU A 79 2.49 -9.13 4.73
CA GLU A 79 1.81 -8.15 5.57
C GLU A 79 1.46 -6.88 4.79
N LEU A 80 2.33 -6.45 3.86
CA LEU A 80 2.07 -5.30 3.01
C LEU A 80 0.92 -5.56 2.03
N VAL A 81 0.87 -6.75 1.43
CA VAL A 81 -0.20 -7.12 0.49
C VAL A 81 -1.54 -7.27 1.22
N ASP A 82 -1.54 -7.86 2.41
CA ASP A 82 -2.72 -7.98 3.28
C ASP A 82 -3.28 -6.61 3.70
N LEU A 83 -2.41 -5.68 4.11
CA LEU A 83 -2.84 -4.31 4.41
C LEU A 83 -3.28 -3.54 3.16
N ALA A 84 -2.72 -3.86 1.99
CA ALA A 84 -3.13 -3.26 0.72
C ALA A 84 -4.48 -3.81 0.20
N SER A 85 -5.04 -4.87 0.80
CA SER A 85 -6.33 -5.44 0.41
C SER A 85 -7.53 -4.94 1.22
N VAL A 86 -7.35 -4.05 2.21
CA VAL A 86 -8.45 -3.50 3.03
C VAL A 86 -8.42 -1.97 3.10
N SER A 87 -9.60 -1.33 3.11
CA SER A 87 -9.69 0.14 2.93
C SER A 87 -9.16 0.97 4.12
N HIS A 88 -9.11 0.41 5.32
CA HIS A 88 -8.77 1.15 6.55
C HIS A 88 -7.29 1.06 6.98
N SER A 89 -6.41 0.58 6.09
CA SER A 89 -5.03 0.17 6.44
C SER A 89 -3.92 1.03 5.82
N ASP A 90 -4.15 2.33 5.65
CA ASP A 90 -3.19 3.22 4.96
C ASP A 90 -2.85 2.66 3.55
N ILE A 91 -3.89 2.23 2.82
CA ILE A 91 -3.79 1.43 1.61
C ILE A 91 -2.81 2.00 0.59
N GLU A 92 -2.92 3.28 0.27
CA GLU A 92 -2.04 3.97 -0.69
C GLU A 92 -0.57 3.85 -0.31
N LEU A 93 -0.26 4.00 0.99
CA LEU A 93 1.10 3.93 1.47
C LEU A 93 1.63 2.49 1.48
N CYS A 94 0.79 1.49 1.73
CA CYS A 94 1.15 0.08 1.54
C CYS A 94 1.48 -0.22 0.08
N ARG A 95 0.65 0.27 -0.85
CA ARG A 95 0.90 0.12 -2.29
C ARG A 95 2.18 0.82 -2.73
N GLU A 96 2.45 2.02 -2.22
CA GLU A 96 3.71 2.73 -2.48
C GLU A 96 4.92 1.93 -2.00
N VAL A 97 4.88 1.33 -0.81
CA VAL A 97 5.97 0.48 -0.32
C VAL A 97 6.16 -0.73 -1.24
N ILE A 98 5.08 -1.42 -1.64
CA ILE A 98 5.13 -2.55 -2.57
C ILE A 98 5.76 -2.13 -3.91
N LYS A 99 5.32 -1.00 -4.49
CA LYS A 99 5.83 -0.47 -5.75
C LYS A 99 7.29 -0.01 -5.66
N SER A 100 7.75 0.37 -4.47
CA SER A 100 9.13 0.80 -4.23
C SER A 100 10.16 -0.34 -4.20
N ILE A 101 9.72 -1.60 -4.26
CA ILE A 101 10.63 -2.75 -4.39
C ILE A 101 11.18 -2.76 -5.81
N ASN A 102 12.50 -2.59 -5.97
CA ASN A 102 13.12 -2.44 -7.29
C ASN A 102 13.03 -3.73 -8.14
N GLN A 103 12.94 -4.89 -7.50
CA GLN A 103 12.81 -6.19 -8.17
C GLN A 103 11.36 -6.47 -8.60
N ARG A 104 10.90 -5.77 -9.64
CA ARG A 104 9.50 -5.88 -10.12
C ARG A 104 9.09 -7.32 -10.48
N ASP A 105 9.97 -8.08 -11.13
CA ASP A 105 9.68 -9.48 -11.48
C ASP A 105 9.46 -10.36 -10.26
N TRP A 106 10.20 -10.09 -9.17
CA TRP A 106 9.99 -10.77 -7.89
C TRP A 106 8.61 -10.42 -7.33
N VAL A 107 8.22 -9.14 -7.34
CA VAL A 107 6.90 -8.70 -6.84
C VAL A 107 5.78 -9.41 -7.62
N ILE A 108 5.83 -9.39 -8.95
CA ILE A 108 4.81 -10.00 -9.82
C ILE A 108 4.74 -11.52 -9.61
N SER A 109 5.89 -12.18 -9.43
CA SER A 109 5.96 -13.64 -9.26
C SER A 109 5.48 -14.12 -7.89
N ASN A 110 5.52 -13.26 -6.86
CA ASN A 110 5.20 -13.66 -5.48
C ASN A 110 3.82 -13.17 -5.00
N ILE A 111 3.27 -12.12 -5.61
CA ILE A 111 2.03 -11.51 -5.11
C ILE A 111 0.80 -12.42 -5.22
N GLU A 112 0.72 -13.27 -6.25
CA GLU A 112 -0.42 -14.20 -6.41
C GLU A 112 -0.51 -15.20 -5.25
N HIS A 113 0.62 -15.58 -4.64
CA HIS A 113 0.64 -16.46 -3.46
C HIS A 113 0.02 -15.75 -2.24
N CYS A 114 0.40 -14.50 -2.00
CA CYS A 114 -0.19 -13.70 -0.91
C CYS A 114 -1.70 -13.48 -1.12
N VAL A 115 -2.07 -13.07 -2.33
CA VAL A 115 -3.47 -12.79 -2.72
C VAL A 115 -4.35 -14.03 -2.63
N SER A 116 -3.82 -15.21 -2.95
CA SER A 116 -4.61 -16.45 -2.88
C SER A 116 -5.13 -16.72 -1.47
N ASN A 117 -4.32 -16.45 -0.44
CA ASN A 117 -4.71 -16.62 0.96
C ASN A 117 -5.78 -15.60 1.39
N ILE A 118 -5.63 -14.34 0.96
CA ILE A 118 -6.59 -13.26 1.24
C ILE A 118 -7.96 -13.60 0.63
N LEU A 119 -7.96 -14.07 -0.62
CA LEU A 119 -9.19 -14.35 -1.36
C LEU A 119 -9.96 -15.60 -0.92
N CYS A 120 -9.44 -16.40 0.02
CA CYS A 120 -10.16 -17.58 0.54
C CYS A 120 -11.42 -17.20 1.34
N HIS A 121 -11.41 -16.03 1.98
CA HIS A 121 -12.50 -15.54 2.83
C HIS A 121 -12.88 -14.08 2.52
N ALA A 122 -12.50 -13.61 1.33
CA ALA A 122 -12.71 -12.25 0.87
C ALA A 122 -14.16 -11.97 0.50
N THR A 123 -14.56 -10.70 0.63
CA THR A 123 -15.76 -10.14 0.04
C THR A 123 -15.41 -9.38 -1.24
N ASP A 124 -16.40 -8.69 -1.82
CA ASP A 124 -16.17 -7.78 -2.94
C ASP A 124 -15.15 -6.68 -2.62
N GLU A 125 -15.00 -6.29 -1.34
CA GLU A 125 -14.03 -5.27 -0.94
C GLU A 125 -12.59 -5.71 -1.24
N GLU A 126 -12.13 -6.86 -0.73
CA GLU A 126 -10.76 -7.31 -0.99
C GLU A 126 -10.55 -7.59 -2.48
N TYR A 127 -11.54 -8.16 -3.17
CA TYR A 127 -11.47 -8.32 -4.63
C TYR A 127 -11.25 -6.98 -5.32
N ARG A 128 -11.94 -5.91 -4.90
CA ARG A 128 -11.78 -4.58 -5.48
C ARG A 128 -10.42 -3.97 -5.14
N ARG A 129 -9.99 -4.05 -3.89
CA ARG A 129 -8.68 -3.51 -3.46
C ARG A 129 -7.51 -4.21 -4.17
N ILE A 130 -7.61 -5.52 -4.40
CA ILE A 130 -6.63 -6.30 -5.15
C ILE A 130 -6.66 -5.94 -6.64
N ALA A 131 -7.85 -5.73 -7.23
CA ALA A 131 -7.95 -5.29 -8.62
C ALA A 131 -7.24 -3.94 -8.84
N GLU A 132 -7.42 -2.99 -7.93
CA GLU A 132 -6.71 -1.70 -7.96
C GLU A 132 -5.19 -1.87 -7.79
N LEU A 133 -4.75 -2.73 -6.87
CA LEU A 133 -3.32 -3.02 -6.70
C LEU A 133 -2.72 -3.62 -7.97
N TYR A 134 -3.39 -4.60 -8.59
CA TYR A 134 -2.93 -5.17 -9.85
C TYR A 134 -2.98 -4.19 -11.02
N LEU A 135 -3.93 -3.25 -11.03
CA LEU A 135 -3.95 -2.19 -12.04
C LEU A 135 -2.68 -1.32 -11.99
N GLU A 136 -2.11 -1.11 -10.81
CA GLU A 136 -0.84 -0.37 -10.61
C GLU A 136 0.41 -1.23 -10.88
N LEU A 137 0.30 -2.56 -10.74
CA LEU A 137 1.43 -3.49 -10.83
C LEU A 137 1.55 -4.21 -12.17
N ASP A 138 0.51 -4.86 -12.66
CA ASP A 138 0.63 -5.66 -13.87
C ASP A 138 -0.72 -5.99 -14.50
N LYS A 139 -0.83 -5.76 -15.81
CA LYS A 139 -2.09 -5.97 -16.56
C LYS A 139 -2.46 -7.44 -16.68
N VAL A 140 -1.48 -8.36 -16.68
CA VAL A 140 -1.74 -9.80 -16.76
C VAL A 140 -2.31 -10.29 -15.42
N LEU A 141 -1.74 -9.86 -14.30
CA LEU A 141 -2.30 -10.10 -12.97
C LEU A 141 -3.73 -9.57 -12.87
N LEU A 142 -3.97 -8.33 -13.31
CA LEU A 142 -5.29 -7.73 -13.31
C LEU A 142 -6.28 -8.56 -14.14
N LYS A 143 -5.90 -9.00 -15.34
CA LYS A 143 -6.75 -9.83 -16.20
C LYS A 143 -7.12 -11.16 -15.55
N LYS A 144 -6.15 -11.85 -14.92
CA LYS A 144 -6.42 -13.10 -14.20
C LYS A 144 -7.42 -12.88 -13.07
N HIS A 145 -7.24 -11.80 -12.30
CA HIS A 145 -8.09 -11.45 -11.18
C HIS A 145 -9.53 -11.10 -11.60
N ILE A 146 -9.69 -10.29 -12.65
CA ILE A 146 -11.01 -9.99 -13.23
C ILE A 146 -11.72 -11.28 -13.68
N HIS A 147 -11.00 -12.18 -14.34
CA HIS A 147 -11.55 -13.45 -14.79
C HIS A 147 -12.00 -14.35 -13.62
N ARG A 148 -11.26 -14.32 -12.51
CA ARG A 148 -11.66 -14.97 -11.25
C ARG A 148 -12.93 -14.34 -10.68
N ALA A 149 -13.00 -13.01 -10.61
CA ALA A 149 -14.14 -12.27 -10.07
C ALA A 149 -15.43 -12.52 -10.89
N LEU A 150 -15.36 -12.47 -12.22
CA LEU A 150 -16.50 -12.72 -13.13
C LEU A 150 -17.07 -14.15 -13.07
N ARG A 151 -16.34 -15.09 -12.48
CA ARG A 151 -16.78 -16.48 -12.28
C ARG A 151 -17.22 -16.76 -10.86
N HIS A 152 -17.14 -15.76 -9.97
CA HIS A 152 -17.56 -15.90 -8.60
C HIS A 152 -19.08 -16.05 -8.51
N GLN A 153 -19.54 -16.85 -7.54
CA GLN A 153 -20.97 -17.10 -7.35
C GLN A 153 -21.67 -15.93 -6.65
N GLU A 154 -20.95 -15.21 -5.80
CA GLU A 154 -21.45 -14.00 -5.15
C GLU A 154 -21.50 -12.84 -6.16
N MET A 155 -22.66 -12.22 -6.24
CA MET A 155 -22.98 -11.17 -7.21
C MET A 155 -22.11 -9.92 -7.02
N ASP A 156 -21.84 -9.52 -5.78
CA ASP A 156 -21.04 -8.32 -5.49
C ASP A 156 -19.58 -8.49 -5.94
N VAL A 157 -19.00 -9.69 -5.76
CA VAL A 157 -17.68 -10.03 -6.30
C VAL A 157 -17.69 -10.06 -7.83
N ASN A 158 -18.78 -10.56 -8.43
CA ASN A 158 -18.94 -10.55 -9.89
C ASN A 158 -18.94 -9.13 -10.45
N GLU A 159 -19.64 -8.20 -9.78
CA GLU A 159 -19.71 -6.78 -10.12
C GLU A 159 -18.32 -6.13 -10.14
N VAL A 160 -17.44 -6.45 -9.18
CA VAL A 160 -16.03 -6.01 -9.22
C VAL A 160 -15.36 -6.44 -10.52
N GLY A 161 -15.59 -7.68 -10.96
CA GLY A 161 -15.11 -8.16 -12.24
C GLY A 161 -15.59 -7.28 -13.40
N GLN A 162 -16.88 -6.97 -13.45
CA GLN A 162 -17.50 -6.15 -14.50
C GLN A 162 -16.94 -4.73 -14.52
N ASP A 163 -16.81 -4.09 -13.36
CA ASP A 163 -16.29 -2.74 -13.21
C ASP A 163 -14.88 -2.55 -13.78
N PHE A 164 -14.06 -3.59 -13.63
CA PHE A 164 -12.66 -3.55 -14.03
C PHE A 164 -12.39 -4.11 -15.44
N GLN A 165 -13.36 -4.75 -16.11
CA GLN A 165 -13.20 -5.30 -17.46
C GLN A 165 -12.66 -4.26 -18.47
N LYS A 166 -13.07 -3.00 -18.35
CA LYS A 166 -12.64 -1.91 -19.23
C LYS A 166 -11.13 -1.65 -19.20
N TYR A 167 -10.44 -2.02 -18.11
CA TYR A 167 -9.00 -1.78 -17.96
C TYR A 167 -8.12 -2.86 -18.58
N VAL A 168 -8.71 -3.99 -19.01
CA VAL A 168 -7.99 -5.10 -19.65
C VAL A 168 -8.30 -5.26 -21.14
N GLY A 169 -8.85 -4.20 -21.76
CA GLY A 169 -9.35 -4.17 -23.13
C GLY A 169 -8.53 -4.98 -24.15
N TYR A 170 -9.23 -5.87 -24.86
CA TYR A 170 -8.83 -6.60 -26.08
C TYR A 170 -7.47 -7.31 -26.09
N ILE A 171 -7.32 -8.37 -25.28
CA ILE A 171 -6.46 -9.50 -25.67
C ILE A 171 -7.32 -10.56 -26.36
N ARG A 172 -7.84 -10.22 -27.55
CA ARG A 172 -8.34 -11.19 -28.54
C ARG A 172 -7.62 -10.90 -29.85
N GLN A 173 -6.42 -11.45 -30.02
CA GLN A 173 -5.88 -11.75 -31.37
C GLN A 173 -4.57 -12.57 -31.38
N TYR A 174 -3.87 -12.77 -30.25
CA TYR A 174 -2.56 -13.47 -30.28
C TYR A 174 -2.57 -14.94 -29.85
N GLU A 175 -3.66 -15.47 -29.27
CA GLU A 175 -3.75 -16.88 -28.88
C GLU A 175 -4.33 -17.81 -29.97
N GLN A 176 -4.72 -17.27 -31.14
CA GLN A 176 -5.19 -18.08 -32.28
C GLN A 176 -4.14 -18.27 -33.40
N ASN A 177 -2.97 -17.65 -33.31
CA ASN A 177 -1.90 -17.77 -34.32
C ASN A 177 -0.68 -18.59 -33.84
N ALA A 178 -0.82 -19.31 -32.72
CA ALA A 178 0.22 -20.17 -32.17
C ALA A 178 -0.22 -21.64 -32.02
N ALA A 179 -1.25 -22.06 -32.77
CA ALA A 179 -1.67 -23.45 -32.91
C ALA A 179 -1.46 -23.91 -34.35
#